data_AF-A0A1Q6UZF2-F1
#
_entry.id   AF-A0A1Q6UZF2-F1
#
_cell.length_a   1.000
_cell.length_b   1.000
_cell.length_c   1.000
_cell.angle_alpha   90.00
_cell.angle_beta   90.00
_cell.angle_gamma   90.00
#
_symmetry.space_group_name_H-M   'P 1'
#
loop_
_entity.id
_entity.type
_entity.pdbx_description
1 polymer ?
#
loop_
_entity_poly.entity_id
_entity_poly.type
_entity_poly.pdbx_seq_one_letter_code
_entity_poly.pdbx_strand_id
1 'polypeptide(L)'
;MMRMKDVVELAKERGLTVDEKGFYEKFKAHQELSRTASAGKFKGGLAGNSEIETKYHTATHLLNAALKLVVNKDVHQKGSNITEERMRFDFSCDHKLSDEEIKKAEDIVNTWINEGLDVICTQMNKEDAIKSGAECMFIEKYPDIVTVYSIGNVSKELCGGPHVKNTKELGHFKIIKEEASSSGVRRIKAILE
;
A
#
# COMPACT_ATOMS: atom_id res chain seq x y z
N MET A 1 6.34 -19.34 0.97
CA MET A 1 5.03 -19.93 1.27
C MET A 1 5.04 -21.33 0.71
N MET A 2 4.78 -22.34 1.53
CA MET A 2 4.85 -23.76 1.16
C MET A 2 3.63 -24.12 0.29
N ARG A 3 3.82 -24.82 -0.83
CA ARG A 3 2.72 -25.15 -1.75
C ARG A 3 1.91 -26.32 -1.16
N MET A 4 0.62 -26.41 -1.49
CA MET A 4 -0.25 -27.49 -0.97
C MET A 4 0.33 -28.89 -1.23
N LYS A 5 0.97 -29.09 -2.39
CA LYS A 5 1.66 -30.35 -2.71
C LYS A 5 2.75 -30.69 -1.69
N ASP A 6 3.56 -29.70 -1.31
CA ASP A 6 4.62 -29.86 -0.32
C ASP A 6 4.01 -30.21 1.06
N VAL A 7 2.81 -29.68 1.40
CA VAL A 7 2.11 -29.94 2.68
C VAL A 7 1.56 -31.37 2.73
N VAL A 8 1.00 -31.85 1.62
CA VAL A 8 0.50 -33.22 1.48
C VAL A 8 1.63 -34.23 1.62
N GLU A 9 2.79 -33.94 1.03
CA GLU A 9 3.98 -34.79 1.09
C GLU A 9 4.51 -34.90 2.53
N LEU A 10 4.69 -33.77 3.22
CA LEU A 10 5.12 -33.74 4.62
C LEU A 10 4.09 -34.35 5.59
N ALA A 11 2.81 -34.25 5.30
CA ALA A 11 1.77 -34.90 6.10
C ALA A 11 1.84 -36.42 5.95
N LYS A 12 2.07 -36.95 4.74
CA LYS A 12 2.25 -38.38 4.50
C LYS A 12 3.46 -38.94 5.22
N GLU A 13 4.60 -38.22 5.22
CA GLU A 13 5.80 -38.60 5.98
C GLU A 13 5.53 -38.74 7.49
N ARG A 14 4.55 -37.99 8.00
CA ARG A 14 4.13 -38.01 9.41
C ARG A 14 2.93 -38.92 9.69
N GLY A 15 2.50 -39.72 8.72
CA GLY A 15 1.33 -40.61 8.85
C GLY A 15 -0.01 -39.87 8.98
N LEU A 16 -0.07 -38.61 8.54
CA LEU A 16 -1.26 -37.76 8.60
C LEU A 16 -1.94 -37.70 7.23
N THR A 17 -3.27 -37.66 7.23
CA THR A 17 -4.09 -37.44 6.03
C THR A 17 -4.52 -35.98 5.92
N VAL A 18 -4.44 -35.41 4.71
CA VAL A 18 -4.84 -34.02 4.43
C VAL A 18 -6.14 -34.02 3.63
N ASP A 19 -7.11 -33.22 4.06
CA ASP A 19 -8.32 -32.94 3.29
C ASP A 19 -8.03 -31.88 2.20
N GLU A 20 -7.45 -32.35 1.09
CA GLU A 20 -7.13 -31.48 -0.05
C GLU A 20 -8.38 -30.83 -0.64
N LYS A 21 -9.49 -31.59 -0.73
CA LYS A 21 -10.73 -31.12 -1.33
C LYS A 21 -11.34 -29.99 -0.51
N GLY A 22 -11.47 -30.18 0.80
CA GLY A 22 -11.96 -29.14 1.70
C GLY A 22 -11.06 -27.91 1.75
N PHE A 23 -9.73 -28.08 1.62
CA PHE A 23 -8.83 -26.94 1.45
C PHE A 23 -9.13 -26.16 0.16
N TYR A 24 -9.20 -26.82 -1.00
CA TYR A 24 -9.44 -26.11 -2.27
C TYR A 24 -10.82 -25.44 -2.31
N GLU A 25 -11.84 -26.06 -1.72
CA GLU A 25 -13.16 -25.45 -1.55
C GLU A 25 -13.08 -24.17 -0.70
N LYS A 26 -12.46 -24.24 0.48
CA LYS A 26 -12.28 -23.05 1.35
C LYS A 26 -11.37 -21.99 0.72
N PHE A 27 -10.33 -22.41 0.01
CA PHE A 27 -9.41 -21.52 -0.68
C PHE A 27 -10.12 -20.77 -1.81
N LYS A 28 -10.93 -21.47 -2.61
CA LYS A 28 -11.75 -20.86 -3.66
C LYS A 28 -12.78 -19.90 -3.07
N ALA A 29 -13.49 -20.31 -2.02
CA ALA A 29 -14.44 -19.44 -1.30
C ALA A 29 -13.73 -18.18 -0.76
N HIS A 30 -12.54 -18.32 -0.18
CA HIS A 30 -11.73 -17.19 0.26
C HIS A 30 -11.29 -16.27 -0.90
N GLN A 31 -10.88 -16.84 -2.05
CA GLN A 31 -10.55 -16.06 -3.24
C GLN A 31 -11.76 -15.30 -3.81
N GLU A 32 -12.95 -15.89 -3.77
CA GLU A 32 -14.19 -15.25 -4.20
C GLU A 32 -14.58 -14.13 -3.24
N LEU A 33 -14.57 -14.39 -1.92
CA LEU A 33 -14.76 -13.37 -0.88
C LEU A 33 -13.78 -12.21 -1.01
N SER A 34 -12.49 -12.50 -1.26
CA SER A 34 -11.47 -11.48 -1.46
C SER A 34 -11.71 -10.66 -2.74
N ARG A 35 -12.24 -11.28 -3.80
CA ARG A 35 -12.58 -10.59 -5.07
C ARG A 35 -13.82 -9.70 -4.91
N THR A 36 -14.86 -10.18 -4.24
CA THR A 36 -16.07 -9.40 -3.95
C THR A 36 -15.79 -8.27 -2.95
N ALA A 37 -14.91 -8.50 -1.96
CA ALA A 37 -14.47 -7.44 -1.04
C ALA A 37 -13.67 -6.32 -1.73
N SER A 38 -13.09 -6.57 -2.90
CA SER A 38 -12.49 -5.52 -3.75
C SER A 38 -13.48 -4.80 -4.66
N ALA A 39 -14.66 -5.36 -4.92
CA ALA A 39 -15.68 -4.75 -5.78
C ALA A 39 -16.38 -3.55 -5.11
N GLY A 40 -16.33 -3.44 -3.78
CA GLY A 40 -16.84 -2.29 -3.01
C GLY A 40 -15.77 -1.35 -2.46
N LYS A 41 -14.49 -1.52 -2.85
CA LYS A 41 -13.40 -0.62 -2.40
C LYS A 41 -13.28 0.59 -3.32
N PHE A 42 -13.13 1.77 -2.71
CA PHE A 42 -12.74 2.98 -3.42
C PHE A 42 -11.31 2.81 -4.01
N LYS A 43 -11.00 3.57 -5.07
CA LYS A 43 -9.68 3.54 -5.72
C LYS A 43 -8.58 3.87 -4.70
N GLY A 44 -7.40 3.26 -4.84
CA GLY A 44 -6.26 3.52 -3.94
C GLY A 44 -6.22 2.70 -2.64
N GLY A 45 -7.17 1.76 -2.43
CA GLY A 45 -7.21 0.92 -1.23
C GLY A 45 -8.08 1.46 -0.10
N LEU A 46 -8.84 2.51 -0.38
CA LEU A 46 -9.79 3.15 0.50
C LEU A 46 -11.06 2.30 0.72
N ALA A 47 -11.58 2.29 1.94
CA ALA A 47 -12.89 1.71 2.26
C ALA A 47 -14.03 2.72 2.07
N GLY A 48 -13.75 4.02 2.22
CA GLY A 48 -14.67 5.13 2.01
C GLY A 48 -13.95 6.41 1.55
N ASN A 49 -14.58 7.56 1.81
CA ASN A 49 -14.07 8.89 1.48
C ASN A 49 -14.19 9.87 2.66
N SER A 50 -14.13 9.36 3.89
CA SER A 50 -14.11 10.21 5.10
C SER A 50 -12.88 11.13 5.12
N GLU A 51 -12.91 12.14 5.98
CA GLU A 51 -11.76 13.06 6.16
C GLU A 51 -10.51 12.29 6.60
N ILE A 52 -10.66 11.37 7.55
CA ILE A 52 -9.52 10.58 8.07
C ILE A 52 -8.96 9.63 7.02
N GLU A 53 -9.81 8.98 6.21
CA GLU A 53 -9.34 8.13 5.11
C GLU A 53 -8.62 8.95 4.04
N THR A 54 -9.12 10.16 3.75
CA THR A 54 -8.47 11.11 2.84
C THR A 54 -7.07 11.52 3.34
N LYS A 55 -6.93 11.77 4.65
CA LYS A 55 -5.63 12.04 5.29
C LYS A 55 -4.70 10.83 5.19
N TYR A 56 -5.17 9.64 5.55
CA TYR A 56 -4.40 8.41 5.43
C TYR A 56 -3.97 8.09 3.99
N HIS A 57 -4.79 8.49 3.01
CA HIS A 57 -4.45 8.30 1.61
C HIS A 57 -3.24 9.13 1.20
N THR A 58 -3.20 10.41 1.56
CA THR A 58 -2.02 11.24 1.33
C THR A 58 -0.82 10.75 2.14
N ALA A 59 -1.01 10.33 3.40
CA ALA A 59 0.07 9.76 4.21
C ALA A 59 0.66 8.49 3.58
N THR A 60 -0.14 7.69 2.87
CA THR A 60 0.33 6.52 2.12
C THR A 60 1.30 6.89 1.00
N HIS A 61 1.02 7.96 0.26
CA HIS A 61 1.92 8.45 -0.80
C HIS A 61 3.24 8.96 -0.21
N LEU A 62 3.19 9.71 0.88
CA LEU A 62 4.39 10.15 1.60
C LEU A 62 5.20 8.94 2.10
N LEU A 63 4.55 7.95 2.72
CA LEU A 63 5.26 6.75 3.19
C LEU A 63 5.91 5.99 2.03
N ASN A 64 5.22 5.83 0.90
CA ASN A 64 5.76 5.18 -0.29
C ASN A 64 7.04 5.89 -0.79
N ALA A 65 7.00 7.22 -0.90
CA ALA A 65 8.17 8.03 -1.26
C ALA A 65 9.31 7.92 -0.23
N ALA A 66 9.00 7.97 1.07
CA ALA A 66 10.00 7.88 2.13
C ALA A 66 10.70 6.51 2.13
N LEU A 67 9.95 5.42 1.97
CA LEU A 67 10.52 4.07 1.91
C LEU A 67 11.49 3.90 0.74
N LYS A 68 11.25 4.57 -0.39
CA LYS A 68 12.19 4.57 -1.51
C LYS A 68 13.53 5.24 -1.21
N LEU A 69 13.51 6.27 -0.37
CA LEU A 69 14.72 6.98 0.06
C LEU A 69 15.48 6.22 1.16
N VAL A 70 14.74 5.52 2.02
CA VAL A 70 15.31 4.82 3.18
C VAL A 70 15.84 3.44 2.80
N VAL A 71 15.03 2.66 2.09
CA VAL A 71 15.32 1.25 1.79
C VAL A 71 16.04 1.15 0.44
N ASN A 72 15.34 1.47 -0.65
CA ASN A 72 15.89 1.67 -1.99
C ASN A 72 14.80 2.10 -2.98
N LYS A 73 15.22 2.61 -4.14
CA LYS A 73 14.34 3.08 -5.23
C LYS A 73 13.39 2.02 -5.82
N ASP A 74 13.71 0.73 -5.65
CA ASP A 74 12.98 -0.41 -6.23
C ASP A 74 11.90 -0.93 -5.26
N VAL A 75 11.69 -0.25 -4.13
CA VAL A 75 10.50 -0.44 -3.30
C VAL A 75 9.27 -0.06 -4.11
N HIS A 76 8.34 -1.00 -4.20
CA HIS A 76 7.06 -0.83 -4.85
C HIS A 76 5.94 -1.29 -3.94
N GLN A 77 4.83 -0.56 -3.98
CA GLN A 77 3.60 -0.97 -3.31
C GLN A 77 3.15 -2.36 -3.78
N LYS A 78 2.80 -3.23 -2.83
CA LYS A 78 2.20 -4.56 -3.05
C LYS A 78 0.77 -4.64 -2.54
N GLY A 79 0.32 -3.66 -1.76
CA GLY A 79 -1.05 -3.58 -1.30
C GLY A 79 -1.28 -2.35 -0.41
N SER A 80 -2.52 -1.90 -0.33
CA SER A 80 -2.96 -0.89 0.64
C SER A 80 -4.34 -1.23 1.15
N ASN A 81 -4.60 -0.91 2.42
CA ASN A 81 -5.94 -0.89 2.99
C ASN A 81 -6.04 0.27 3.98
N ILE A 82 -6.91 1.21 3.66
CA ILE A 82 -7.19 2.39 4.46
C ILE A 82 -8.65 2.30 4.92
N THR A 83 -8.86 2.50 6.22
CA THR A 83 -10.17 2.66 6.86
C THR A 83 -10.07 3.79 7.88
N GLU A 84 -11.18 4.19 8.49
CA GLU A 84 -11.17 5.23 9.54
C GLU A 84 -10.25 4.89 10.72
N GLU A 85 -10.13 3.60 11.04
CA GLU A 85 -9.39 3.10 12.19
C GLU A 85 -7.92 2.78 11.90
N ARG A 86 -7.54 2.56 10.63
CA ARG A 86 -6.19 2.08 10.30
C ARG A 86 -5.75 2.42 8.89
N MET A 87 -4.45 2.68 8.77
CA MET A 87 -3.70 2.66 7.52
C MET A 87 -2.77 1.43 7.49
N ARG A 88 -2.86 0.64 6.42
CA ARG A 88 -1.99 -0.52 6.17
C ARG A 88 -1.35 -0.39 4.80
N PHE A 89 -0.03 -0.45 4.74
CA PHE A 89 0.75 -0.38 3.52
C PHE A 89 1.67 -1.58 3.38
N ASP A 90 1.57 -2.29 2.25
CA ASP A 90 2.39 -3.45 1.94
C ASP A 90 3.34 -3.07 0.80
N PHE A 91 4.62 -3.41 0.90
CA PHE A 91 5.66 -3.01 -0.06
C PHE A 91 6.70 -4.10 -0.27
N SER A 92 7.37 -4.09 -1.43
CA SER A 92 8.49 -5.01 -1.69
C SER A 92 9.70 -4.65 -0.85
N CYS A 93 10.15 -5.59 -0.06
CA CYS A 93 11.39 -5.52 0.72
C CYS A 93 11.73 -6.95 1.16
N ASP A 94 12.99 -7.33 0.96
CA ASP A 94 13.50 -8.69 1.19
C ASP A 94 14.01 -8.91 2.62
N HIS A 95 14.16 -7.85 3.41
CA HIS A 95 14.60 -7.89 4.79
C HIS A 95 13.55 -7.28 5.74
N LYS A 96 13.75 -7.52 7.03
CA LYS A 96 13.01 -6.80 8.07
C LYS A 96 13.64 -5.41 8.19
N LEU A 97 12.81 -4.36 8.22
CA LEU A 97 13.33 -3.01 8.46
C LEU A 97 14.00 -2.93 9.84
N SER A 98 15.14 -2.26 9.90
CA SER A 98 15.77 -1.91 11.17
C SER A 98 14.98 -0.82 11.89
N ASP A 99 15.20 -0.68 13.20
CA ASP A 99 14.55 0.37 13.98
C ASP A 99 14.98 1.77 13.48
N GLU A 100 16.22 1.90 12.99
CA GLU A 100 16.71 3.13 12.35
C GLU A 100 16.00 3.41 11.02
N GLU A 101 15.75 2.41 10.19
CA GLU A 101 15.01 2.58 8.93
C GLU A 101 13.57 3.00 9.19
N ILE A 102 12.90 2.34 10.15
CA ILE A 102 11.54 2.69 10.57
C ILE A 102 11.50 4.15 11.05
N LYS A 103 12.40 4.51 11.97
CA LYS A 103 12.48 5.88 12.50
C LYS A 103 12.76 6.89 11.39
N LYS A 104 13.70 6.58 10.49
CA LYS A 104 14.06 7.48 9.39
C LYS A 104 12.90 7.69 8.41
N ALA A 105 12.15 6.64 8.09
CA ALA A 105 10.96 6.77 7.24
C ALA A 105 9.90 7.65 7.92
N GLU A 106 9.65 7.44 9.21
CA GLU A 106 8.73 8.27 10.00
C GLU A 106 9.17 9.74 10.08
N ASP A 107 10.46 9.99 10.36
CA ASP A 107 11.03 11.34 10.42
C ASP A 107 10.91 12.08 9.08
N ILE A 108 11.16 11.40 7.96
CA ILE A 108 11.03 11.98 6.61
C ILE A 108 9.57 12.36 6.32
N VAL A 109 8.62 11.46 6.59
CA VAL A 109 7.19 11.74 6.38
C VAL A 109 6.77 12.95 7.22
N ASN A 110 7.15 13.00 8.49
CA ASN A 110 6.83 14.12 9.37
C ASN A 110 7.52 15.43 8.95
N THR A 111 8.73 15.36 8.39
CA THR A 111 9.40 16.54 7.82
C THR A 111 8.55 17.13 6.70
N TRP A 112 8.09 16.31 5.75
CA TRP A 112 7.23 16.77 4.65
C TRP A 112 5.87 17.29 5.12
N ILE A 113 5.29 16.68 6.16
CA ILE A 113 4.08 17.19 6.79
C ILE A 113 4.30 18.59 7.37
N ASN A 114 5.38 18.79 8.11
CA ASN A 114 5.71 20.07 8.74
C ASN A 114 6.03 21.17 7.72
N GLU A 115 6.65 20.81 6.59
CA GLU A 115 6.90 21.72 5.46
C GLU A 115 5.60 22.24 4.86
N GLY A 116 4.50 21.48 4.92
CA GLY A 116 3.22 21.88 4.35
C GLY A 116 3.27 21.93 2.84
N LEU A 117 3.69 20.84 2.23
CA LEU A 117 3.68 20.65 0.78
C LEU A 117 2.26 20.68 0.23
N ASP A 118 2.08 21.37 -0.89
CA ASP A 118 0.83 21.37 -1.65
C ASP A 118 0.60 20.04 -2.35
N VAL A 119 -0.67 19.63 -2.39
CA VAL A 119 -1.15 18.44 -3.08
C VAL A 119 -1.92 18.88 -4.32
N ILE A 120 -1.30 18.70 -5.49
CA ILE A 120 -1.81 19.16 -6.77
C ILE A 120 -2.41 17.97 -7.52
N CYS A 121 -3.65 18.13 -7.96
CA CYS A 121 -4.40 17.14 -8.74
C CYS A 121 -4.53 17.61 -10.19
N THR A 122 -4.01 16.83 -11.13
CA THR A 122 -4.08 17.13 -12.57
C THR A 122 -4.66 15.96 -13.34
N GLN A 123 -5.57 16.22 -14.27
CA GLN A 123 -6.03 15.22 -15.23
C GLN A 123 -5.24 15.31 -16.54
N MET A 124 -4.82 14.17 -17.06
CA MET A 124 -4.05 14.08 -18.31
C MET A 124 -4.18 12.70 -18.95
N ASN A 125 -3.65 12.55 -20.17
CA ASN A 125 -3.56 11.24 -20.80
C ASN A 125 -2.62 10.32 -20.00
N LYS A 126 -2.98 9.03 -19.94
CA LYS A 126 -2.22 7.98 -19.27
C LYS A 126 -0.78 7.91 -19.73
N GLU A 127 -0.54 8.02 -21.04
CA GLU A 127 0.82 8.00 -21.61
C GLU A 127 1.64 9.21 -21.16
N ASP A 128 1.04 10.39 -21.13
CA ASP A 128 1.72 11.62 -20.70
C ASP A 128 2.03 11.59 -19.20
N ALA A 129 1.12 11.02 -18.40
CA ALA A 129 1.34 10.79 -16.98
C ALA A 129 2.58 9.91 -16.73
N ILE A 130 2.71 8.79 -17.44
CA ILE A 130 3.89 7.90 -17.35
C ILE A 130 5.15 8.65 -17.76
N LYS A 131 5.13 9.36 -18.90
CA LYS A 131 6.27 10.16 -19.39
C LYS A 131 6.70 11.24 -18.40
N SER A 132 5.75 11.77 -17.60
CA SER A 132 6.02 12.78 -16.57
C SER A 132 6.71 12.23 -15.31
N GLY A 133 6.99 10.92 -15.28
CA GLY A 133 7.59 10.20 -14.16
C GLY A 133 6.60 9.84 -13.05
N ALA A 134 5.29 9.90 -13.33
CA ALA A 134 4.29 9.54 -12.34
C ALA A 134 4.29 8.02 -12.11
N GLU A 135 4.43 7.61 -10.86
CA GLU A 135 4.39 6.21 -10.50
C GLU A 135 2.95 5.67 -10.57
N CYS A 136 2.83 4.42 -10.98
CA CYS A 136 1.56 3.72 -10.96
C CYS A 136 1.78 2.24 -10.67
N MET A 137 0.80 1.65 -10.00
CA MET A 137 0.70 0.21 -9.85
C MET A 137 -0.50 -0.29 -10.67
N PHE A 138 -0.30 -1.35 -11.44
CA PHE A 138 -1.34 -1.94 -12.30
C PHE A 138 -1.88 -0.95 -13.34
N ILE A 139 -0.98 -0.45 -14.19
CA ILE A 139 -1.29 0.55 -15.22
C ILE A 139 -2.46 0.15 -16.12
N GLU A 140 -2.65 -1.16 -16.34
CA GLU A 140 -3.70 -1.73 -17.18
C GLU A 140 -5.11 -1.46 -16.61
N LYS A 141 -5.22 -1.18 -15.31
CA LYS A 141 -6.49 -0.86 -14.65
C LYS A 141 -6.92 0.59 -14.82
N TYR A 142 -6.03 1.45 -15.32
CA TYR A 142 -6.32 2.87 -15.47
C TYR A 142 -6.91 3.17 -16.86
N PRO A 143 -7.96 4.01 -16.93
CA PRO A 143 -8.52 4.48 -18.20
C PRO A 143 -7.52 5.40 -18.94
N ASP A 144 -7.86 5.81 -20.16
CA ASP A 144 -6.94 6.63 -20.98
C ASP A 144 -6.73 8.04 -20.43
N ILE A 145 -7.74 8.60 -19.76
CA ILE A 145 -7.60 9.83 -18.98
C ILE A 145 -7.46 9.48 -17.51
N VAL A 146 -6.32 9.86 -16.92
CA VAL A 146 -5.97 9.54 -15.53
C VAL A 146 -5.87 10.80 -14.70
N THR A 147 -5.98 10.62 -13.38
CA THR A 147 -5.68 11.66 -12.40
C THR A 147 -4.30 11.40 -11.81
N VAL A 148 -3.46 12.44 -11.79
CA VAL A 148 -2.12 12.42 -11.22
C VAL A 148 -2.12 13.36 -10.02
N TYR A 149 -1.71 12.83 -8.87
CA TYR A 149 -1.47 13.61 -7.66
C TYR A 149 0.03 13.85 -7.51
N SER A 150 0.42 15.12 -7.39
CA SER A 150 1.79 15.54 -7.05
C SER A 150 1.79 16.15 -5.66
N ILE A 151 2.64 15.67 -4.77
CA ILE A 151 2.80 16.19 -3.41
C ILE A 151 4.18 16.83 -3.34
N GLY A 152 4.21 18.17 -3.37
CA GLY A 152 5.45 18.92 -3.56
C GLY A 152 6.32 18.33 -4.68
N ASN A 153 7.60 18.11 -4.39
CA ASN A 153 8.54 17.43 -5.27
C ASN A 153 8.84 15.98 -4.84
N VAL A 154 8.11 15.44 -3.86
CA VAL A 154 8.48 14.19 -3.16
C VAL A 154 7.72 12.97 -3.66
N SER A 155 6.49 13.15 -4.14
CA SER A 155 5.67 12.09 -4.72
C SER A 155 4.91 12.60 -5.93
N LYS A 156 4.79 11.75 -6.95
CA LYS A 156 3.94 11.95 -8.12
C LYS A 156 3.36 10.60 -8.53
N GLU A 157 2.06 10.42 -8.36
CA GLU A 157 1.42 9.10 -8.49
C GLU A 157 0.08 9.18 -9.23
N LEU A 158 -0.22 8.16 -10.05
CA LEU A 158 -1.56 7.97 -10.62
C LEU A 158 -2.48 7.46 -9.52
N CYS A 159 -3.41 8.29 -9.07
CA CYS A 159 -4.33 7.93 -8.02
C CYS A 159 -5.73 8.48 -8.27
N GLY A 160 -6.75 7.70 -7.93
CA GLY A 160 -8.16 8.04 -8.18
C GLY A 160 -9.00 8.21 -6.94
N GLY A 161 -8.39 8.22 -5.75
CA GLY A 161 -9.06 8.51 -4.48
C GLY A 161 -8.85 9.96 -4.04
N PRO A 162 -9.64 10.45 -3.06
CA PRO A 162 -9.47 11.79 -2.50
C PRO A 162 -8.14 11.95 -1.77
N HIS A 163 -7.64 13.19 -1.73
CA HIS A 163 -6.45 13.59 -0.99
C HIS A 163 -6.70 14.94 -0.29
N VAL A 164 -5.96 15.20 0.79
CA VAL A 164 -5.88 16.56 1.39
C VAL A 164 -5.29 17.55 0.39
N LYS A 165 -5.48 18.86 0.63
CA LYS A 165 -4.92 19.91 -0.24
C LYS A 165 -3.49 20.29 0.17
N ASN A 166 -3.18 20.17 1.45
CA ASN A 166 -1.86 20.45 1.99
C ASN A 166 -1.47 19.42 3.05
N THR A 167 -0.20 19.01 3.04
CA THR A 167 0.29 17.96 3.96
C THR A 167 0.23 18.37 5.44
N LYS A 168 0.15 19.66 5.79
CA LYS A 168 -0.10 20.10 7.18
C LYS A 168 -1.43 19.63 7.75
N GLU A 169 -2.39 19.29 6.90
CA GLU A 169 -3.69 18.75 7.34
C GLU A 169 -3.56 17.35 7.96
N LEU A 170 -2.41 16.68 7.81
CA LEU A 170 -2.18 15.32 8.27
C LEU A 170 -1.89 15.21 9.77
N GLY A 171 -1.44 16.29 10.44
CA GLY A 171 -1.02 16.21 11.85
C GLY A 171 0.34 15.54 12.00
N HIS A 172 0.44 14.50 12.84
CA HIS A 172 1.69 13.75 13.06
C HIS A 172 1.55 12.31 12.57
N PHE A 173 2.51 11.83 11.78
CA PHE A 173 2.51 10.46 11.27
C PHE A 173 3.33 9.53 12.16
N LYS A 174 2.79 8.33 12.44
CA LYS A 174 3.45 7.36 13.29
C LYS A 174 3.27 5.92 12.82
N ILE A 175 4.38 5.19 12.75
CA ILE A 175 4.40 3.76 12.45
C ILE A 175 4.17 2.99 13.76
N ILE A 176 3.10 2.20 13.78
CA ILE A 176 2.69 1.41 14.95
C ILE A 176 3.24 -0.01 14.87
N LYS A 177 3.37 -0.55 13.66
CA LYS A 177 3.84 -1.91 13.47
C LYS A 177 4.50 -2.10 12.12
N GLU A 178 5.60 -2.84 12.12
CA GLU A 178 6.25 -3.40 10.95
C GLU A 178 6.23 -4.93 11.07
N GLU A 179 5.82 -5.65 10.01
CA GLU A 179 5.77 -7.11 10.01
C GLU A 179 5.94 -7.74 8.61
N ALA A 180 6.37 -9.02 8.58
CA ALA A 180 6.38 -9.80 7.34
C ALA A 180 4.95 -10.08 6.88
N SER A 181 4.64 -9.77 5.61
CA SER A 181 3.34 -10.08 5.00
C SER A 181 3.39 -11.39 4.22
N SER A 182 4.42 -11.53 3.38
CA SER A 182 4.74 -12.73 2.61
C SER A 182 6.21 -12.69 2.18
N SER A 183 6.66 -13.67 1.40
CA SER A 183 8.05 -13.69 0.91
C SER A 183 8.35 -12.45 0.07
N GLY A 184 9.37 -11.68 0.46
CA GLY A 184 9.76 -10.44 -0.22
C GLY A 184 8.77 -9.27 -0.07
N VAL A 185 7.83 -9.36 0.87
CA VAL A 185 6.83 -8.31 1.13
C VAL A 185 6.75 -8.00 2.62
N ARG A 186 6.97 -6.74 2.97
CA ARG A 186 6.81 -6.19 4.31
C ARG A 186 5.53 -5.36 4.40
N ARG A 187 5.04 -5.19 5.63
CA ARG A 187 3.81 -4.46 5.94
C ARG A 187 4.07 -3.46 7.05
N ILE A 188 3.64 -2.23 6.82
CA ILE A 188 3.55 -1.19 7.83
C ILE A 188 2.08 -0.94 8.18
N LYS A 189 1.81 -0.78 9.47
CA LYS A 189 0.59 -0.18 10.00
C LYS A 189 0.93 1.15 10.65
N ALA A 190 0.16 2.18 10.35
CA ALA A 190 0.41 3.53 10.82
C ALA A 190 -0.89 4.24 11.21
N ILE A 191 -0.74 5.31 11.98
CA ILE A 191 -1.81 6.23 12.39
C ILE A 191 -1.38 7.69 12.16
N LEU A 192 -2.36 8.59 12.23
CA LEU A 192 -2.16 10.03 12.29
C LEU A 192 -2.62 10.52 13.68
N GLU A 193 -1.77 11.29 14.35
CA GLU A 193 -1.98 11.90 15.68
C GLU A 193 -2.21 13.42 15.58
#